data_AF-A0A0U5GDF8-F1
#
_entry.id   AF-A0A0U5GDF8-F1
#
_cell.length_a   1.000
_cell.length_b   1.000
_cell.length_c   1.000
_cell.angle_alpha   90.00
_cell.angle_beta   90.00
_cell.angle_gamma   90.00
#
_symmetry.space_group_name_H-M   'P 1'
#
loop_
_entity.id
_entity.type
_entity.pdbx_description
1 polymer ?
#
loop_
_entity_poly.entity_id
_entity_poly.type
_entity_poly.pdbx_seq_one_letter_code
_entity_poly.pdbx_strand_id
1 'polypeptide(L)'
;MMTIEGEHHASEAPEVGMIDLGDFHIAVIPPGIRAIVDDCEVLSSIEQQTEQAILFVEKTKLCRLSQFSALSTTVKSLLFEHDNPATRVCPKLWDFFATRNLEELQFWERHLPPAAQHSFPITLNPTAWEKSMYLHRTWLRLLYLGTSYAAVMEEMRDIGDPVLFPFVGEYSTMLEQYLVGITDMFEEIYSLGMSTFLPGPAVALLVLALTYHRRLLDRQGGGTPKSALKLHQCWNIVQRLRDTSVLAKGMQASVAHTNEPDPWERLAMGLSIP
;
A
#
# COMPACT_ATOMS: atom_id res chain seq x y z
N MET A 1 -19.99 28.92 -38.19
CA MET A 1 -20.18 27.52 -37.80
C MET A 1 -18.94 26.77 -38.27
N MET A 2 -17.99 26.59 -37.35
CA MET A 2 -16.76 25.81 -37.54
C MET A 2 -16.48 25.17 -36.18
N THR A 3 -16.67 23.87 -36.11
CA THR A 3 -16.31 23.02 -34.99
C THR A 3 -14.80 22.80 -35.02
N ILE A 4 -14.11 23.22 -33.96
CA ILE A 4 -12.71 22.85 -33.73
C ILE A 4 -12.76 21.57 -32.91
N GLU A 5 -12.58 20.44 -33.59
CA GLU A 5 -12.24 19.17 -32.96
C GLU A 5 -10.81 19.31 -32.41
N GLY A 6 -10.70 19.53 -31.10
CA GLY A 6 -9.43 19.44 -30.41
C GLY A 6 -9.10 17.97 -30.17
N GLU A 7 -8.27 17.39 -31.03
CA GLU A 7 -7.57 16.15 -30.74
C GLU A 7 -6.83 16.30 -29.41
N HIS A 8 -7.31 15.60 -28.38
CA HIS A 8 -6.54 15.35 -27.17
C HIS A 8 -5.38 14.43 -27.54
N HIS A 9 -4.30 15.01 -28.06
CA HIS A 9 -2.99 14.40 -27.89
C HIS A 9 -2.73 14.34 -26.39
N ALA A 10 -2.94 13.16 -25.82
CA ALA A 10 -2.34 12.80 -24.55
C ALA A 10 -0.83 13.00 -24.71
N SER A 11 -0.34 14.15 -24.26
CA SER A 11 1.08 14.42 -24.17
C SER A 11 1.68 13.28 -23.37
N GLU A 12 2.49 12.45 -24.02
CA GLU A 12 3.33 11.47 -23.36
C GLU A 12 4.05 12.22 -22.24
N ALA A 13 3.77 11.82 -20.99
CA ALA A 13 4.52 12.33 -19.86
C ALA A 13 5.99 12.01 -20.16
N PRO A 14 6.91 12.99 -20.01
CA PRO A 14 8.31 12.75 -20.31
C PRO A 14 8.77 11.50 -19.55
N GLU A 15 9.41 10.55 -20.25
CA GLU A 15 10.03 9.39 -19.62
C GLU A 15 11.14 9.87 -18.70
N VAL A 16 10.79 10.13 -17.44
CA VAL A 16 11.77 10.43 -16.40
C VAL A 16 12.63 9.18 -16.24
N GLY A 17 13.93 9.33 -16.49
CA GLY A 17 14.92 8.27 -16.26
C GLY A 17 14.81 7.71 -14.85
N MET A 18 15.14 6.43 -14.67
CA MET A 18 15.18 5.85 -13.33
C MET A 18 16.25 6.59 -12.52
N ILE A 19 15.87 7.10 -11.36
CA ILE A 19 16.82 7.69 -10.43
C ILE A 19 17.84 6.64 -9.97
N ASP A 20 19.07 7.06 -9.78
CA ASP A 20 20.15 6.24 -9.24
C ASP A 20 20.89 6.95 -8.09
N LEU A 21 21.91 6.31 -7.52
CA LEU A 21 22.67 6.90 -6.42
C LEU A 21 23.46 8.15 -6.80
N GLY A 22 23.82 8.30 -8.09
CA GLY A 22 24.50 9.47 -8.62
C GLY A 22 23.65 10.72 -8.64
N ASP A 23 22.32 10.58 -8.56
CA ASP A 23 21.39 11.71 -8.45
C ASP A 23 21.36 12.33 -7.05
N PHE A 24 21.99 11.70 -6.04
CA PHE A 24 22.01 12.17 -4.67
C PHE A 24 23.32 12.89 -4.32
N HIS A 25 23.20 14.06 -3.71
CA HIS A 25 24.35 14.74 -3.10
C HIS A 25 24.63 14.18 -1.71
N ILE A 26 25.54 13.21 -1.63
CA ILE A 26 25.94 12.57 -0.37
C ILE A 26 27.20 13.24 0.16
N ALA A 27 27.08 13.95 1.27
CA ALA A 27 28.20 14.62 1.93
C ALA A 27 27.93 14.85 3.42
N VAL A 28 29.00 14.90 4.22
CA VAL A 28 28.89 15.33 5.62
C VAL A 28 28.56 16.82 5.65
N ILE A 29 27.42 17.17 6.22
CA ILE A 29 26.96 18.56 6.30
C ILE A 29 27.67 19.27 7.46
N PRO A 30 28.18 20.50 7.25
CA PRO A 30 28.86 21.27 8.29
C PRO A 30 27.99 21.48 9.55
N PRO A 31 28.58 21.44 10.78
CA PRO A 31 27.83 21.58 12.03
C PRO A 31 26.97 22.84 12.11
N GLY A 32 27.45 23.97 11.58
CA GLY A 32 26.70 25.24 11.58
C GLY A 32 25.39 25.17 10.78
N ILE A 33 25.32 24.33 9.74
CA ILE A 33 24.11 24.10 8.94
C ILE A 33 23.24 23.04 9.63
N ARG A 34 23.83 21.98 10.18
CA ARG A 34 23.10 20.94 10.92
C ARG A 34 22.36 21.48 12.15
N ALA A 35 22.91 22.49 12.82
CA ALA A 35 22.26 23.17 13.94
C ALA A 35 20.92 23.82 13.60
N ILE A 36 20.64 24.10 12.31
CA ILE A 36 19.37 24.68 11.85
C ILE A 36 18.25 23.63 11.82
N VAL A 37 18.61 22.34 11.80
CA VAL A 37 17.71 21.18 11.65
C VAL A 37 17.90 20.19 12.79
N ASP A 38 18.05 20.71 14.00
CA ASP A 38 18.16 19.96 15.26
C ASP A 38 19.27 18.88 15.26
N ASP A 39 20.38 19.15 14.55
CA ASP A 39 21.55 18.27 14.43
C ASP A 39 21.20 16.84 13.99
N CYS A 40 20.30 16.72 13.01
CA CYS A 40 19.87 15.44 12.43
C CYS A 40 21.06 14.52 12.10
N GLU A 41 21.06 13.32 12.70
CA GLU A 41 22.17 12.36 12.64
C GLU A 41 22.57 11.96 11.21
N VAL A 42 21.58 11.87 10.31
CA VAL A 42 21.76 11.53 8.89
C VAL A 42 22.70 12.51 8.20
N LEU A 43 22.59 13.80 8.53
CA LEU A 43 23.38 14.84 7.87
C LEU A 43 24.87 14.77 8.24
N SER A 44 25.22 14.03 9.30
CA SER A 44 26.62 13.75 9.68
C SER A 44 27.18 12.44 9.14
N SER A 45 26.35 11.55 8.57
CA SER A 45 26.77 10.21 8.16
C SER A 45 26.53 9.94 6.68
N ILE A 46 27.63 9.73 5.95
CA ILE A 46 27.61 9.30 4.55
C ILE A 46 26.90 7.96 4.41
N GLU A 47 27.11 7.04 5.35
CA GLU A 47 26.49 5.72 5.35
C GLU A 47 24.97 5.83 5.48
N GLN A 48 24.47 6.60 6.46
CA GLN A 48 23.02 6.78 6.66
C GLN A 48 22.35 7.47 5.46
N GLN A 49 23.01 8.47 4.86
CA GLN A 49 22.54 9.12 3.63
C GLN A 49 22.48 8.12 2.46
N THR A 50 23.51 7.28 2.34
CA THR A 50 23.58 6.25 1.29
C THR A 50 22.46 5.22 1.46
N GLU A 51 22.25 4.70 2.67
CA GLU A 51 21.16 3.76 2.93
C GLU A 51 19.78 4.35 2.62
N GLN A 52 19.56 5.61 2.99
CA GLN A 52 18.30 6.30 2.72
C GLN A 52 18.09 6.54 1.22
N ALA A 53 19.15 6.89 0.48
CA ALA A 53 19.13 7.04 -0.97
C ALA A 53 18.81 5.71 -1.67
N ILE A 54 19.46 4.61 -1.27
CA ILE A 54 19.16 3.26 -1.78
C ILE A 54 17.67 2.94 -1.61
N LEU A 55 17.13 3.17 -0.41
CA LEU A 55 15.74 2.88 -0.11
C LEU A 55 14.77 3.75 -0.94
N PHE A 56 15.13 5.00 -1.24
CA PHE A 56 14.34 5.87 -2.12
C PHE A 56 14.37 5.41 -3.59
N VAL A 57 15.53 4.99 -4.09
CA VAL A 57 15.68 4.39 -5.42
C VAL A 57 14.78 3.16 -5.54
N GLU A 58 14.83 2.25 -4.56
CA GLU A 58 14.01 1.02 -4.58
C GLU A 58 12.50 1.31 -4.49
N LYS A 59 12.07 2.30 -3.71
CA LYS A 59 10.67 2.76 -3.73
C LYS A 59 10.28 3.29 -5.11
N THR A 60 11.15 4.02 -5.77
CA THR A 60 10.85 4.60 -7.10
C THR A 60 10.77 3.51 -8.17
N LYS A 61 11.67 2.52 -8.11
CA LYS A 61 11.58 1.30 -8.93
C LYS A 61 10.24 0.60 -8.72
N LEU A 62 9.85 0.38 -7.46
CA LEU A 62 8.57 -0.25 -7.16
C LEU A 62 7.39 0.61 -7.61
N CYS A 63 7.43 1.94 -7.49
CA CYS A 63 6.39 2.83 -8.03
C CYS A 63 6.21 2.73 -9.55
N ARG A 64 7.27 2.36 -10.30
CA ARG A 64 7.16 2.08 -11.74
C ARG A 64 6.57 0.71 -12.05
N LEU A 65 6.82 -0.26 -11.17
CA LEU A 65 6.25 -1.60 -11.25
C LEU A 65 4.82 -1.67 -10.71
N SER A 66 4.47 -0.75 -9.80
CA SER A 66 3.22 -0.74 -9.07
C SER A 66 2.23 0.26 -9.61
N GLN A 67 0.96 -0.01 -9.36
CA GLN A 67 -0.09 0.99 -9.49
C GLN A 67 -0.87 1.10 -8.20
N PHE A 68 -0.13 1.27 -7.12
CA PHE A 68 -0.69 1.48 -5.81
C PHE A 68 -1.71 2.65 -5.77
N SER A 69 -1.53 3.64 -6.64
CA SER A 69 -2.48 4.74 -6.83
C SER A 69 -3.89 4.28 -7.23
N ALA A 70 -4.00 3.23 -8.05
CA ALA A 70 -5.28 2.63 -8.42
C ALA A 70 -5.99 2.06 -7.18
N LEU A 71 -5.28 1.28 -6.35
CA LEU A 71 -5.80 0.75 -5.08
C LEU A 71 -6.28 1.83 -4.14
N SER A 72 -5.45 2.84 -3.93
CA SER A 72 -5.83 3.95 -3.08
C SER A 72 -7.05 4.71 -3.61
N THR A 73 -7.16 4.86 -4.94
CA THR A 73 -8.29 5.54 -5.60
C THR A 73 -9.58 4.74 -5.49
N THR A 74 -9.53 3.42 -5.74
CA THR A 74 -10.68 2.52 -5.59
C THR A 74 -11.17 2.46 -4.16
N VAL A 75 -10.27 2.33 -3.17
CA VAL A 75 -10.70 2.37 -1.77
C VAL A 75 -11.36 3.70 -1.44
N LYS A 76 -10.81 4.81 -1.94
CA LYS A 76 -11.40 6.14 -1.74
C LYS A 76 -12.80 6.22 -2.36
N SER A 77 -13.00 5.78 -3.60
CA SER A 77 -14.33 5.85 -4.22
C SER A 77 -15.36 5.00 -3.49
N LEU A 78 -15.00 3.77 -3.09
CA LEU A 78 -15.87 2.86 -2.34
C LEU A 78 -16.27 3.42 -0.96
N LEU A 79 -15.44 4.28 -0.36
CA LEU A 79 -15.70 4.90 0.94
C LEU A 79 -16.47 6.23 0.85
N PHE A 80 -16.40 6.94 -0.28
CA PHE A 80 -16.90 8.32 -0.41
C PHE A 80 -17.94 8.52 -1.55
N GLU A 81 -18.54 7.44 -2.05
CA GLU A 81 -19.46 7.40 -3.20
C GLU A 81 -20.65 8.39 -3.15
N HIS A 82 -20.96 9.00 -2.00
CA HIS A 82 -22.09 9.92 -1.82
C HIS A 82 -21.85 11.40 -2.12
N ASP A 83 -20.60 11.86 -2.23
CA ASP A 83 -20.34 13.31 -2.28
C ASP A 83 -20.40 13.94 -3.68
N ASN A 84 -20.67 13.19 -4.77
CA ASN A 84 -20.86 13.81 -6.09
C ASN A 84 -21.63 12.96 -7.13
N PRO A 85 -22.79 13.42 -7.65
CA PRO A 85 -23.55 12.72 -8.70
C PRO A 85 -22.85 12.66 -10.07
N ALA A 86 -21.71 13.33 -10.25
CA ALA A 86 -20.91 13.29 -11.48
C ALA A 86 -19.94 12.08 -11.58
N THR A 87 -19.86 11.24 -10.54
CA THR A 87 -18.91 10.09 -10.47
C THR A 87 -19.62 8.74 -10.65
N ARG A 88 -20.53 8.64 -11.63
CA ARG A 88 -21.23 7.37 -11.97
C ARG A 88 -20.39 6.35 -12.73
N VAL A 89 -19.08 6.57 -12.84
CA VAL A 89 -18.14 5.59 -13.36
C VAL A 89 -16.98 5.56 -12.36
N CYS A 90 -17.11 4.70 -11.36
CA CYS A 90 -15.96 4.23 -10.61
C CYS A 90 -15.16 3.38 -11.61
N PRO A 91 -14.00 3.84 -12.13
CA PRO A 91 -13.15 2.94 -12.89
C PRO A 91 -12.80 1.84 -11.91
N LYS A 92 -13.04 0.60 -12.30
CA LYS A 92 -12.71 -0.52 -11.44
C LYS A 92 -11.20 -0.44 -11.18
N LEU A 93 -10.76 -0.94 -10.03
CA LEU A 93 -9.33 -1.07 -9.71
C LEU A 93 -8.51 -1.57 -10.94
N TRP A 94 -9.16 -2.42 -11.73
CA TRP A 94 -8.75 -3.15 -12.91
C TRP A 94 -8.58 -2.34 -14.21
N ASP A 95 -9.05 -1.09 -14.27
CA ASP A 95 -8.93 -0.22 -15.46
C ASP A 95 -7.59 0.54 -15.50
N PHE A 96 -6.89 0.58 -14.37
CA PHE A 96 -5.60 1.24 -14.29
C PHE A 96 -4.45 0.28 -14.60
N PHE A 97 -4.57 -1.02 -14.25
CA PHE A 97 -3.47 -2.00 -14.31
C PHE A 97 -3.09 -2.38 -15.73
N ALA A 98 -2.11 -1.68 -16.28
CA ALA A 98 -1.33 -2.18 -17.40
C ALA A 98 -0.63 -3.46 -16.92
N THR A 99 -0.83 -4.54 -17.66
CA THR A 99 -0.25 -5.88 -17.49
C THR A 99 1.22 -5.79 -17.09
N ARG A 100 1.53 -6.09 -15.82
CA ARG A 100 2.90 -6.29 -15.36
C ARG A 100 3.04 -7.63 -14.68
N ASN A 101 4.17 -8.27 -14.99
CA ASN A 101 4.47 -9.65 -14.67
C ASN A 101 4.76 -9.78 -13.17
N LEU A 102 3.98 -10.60 -12.46
CA LEU A 102 4.21 -10.96 -11.06
C LEU A 102 5.64 -11.48 -10.83
N GLU A 103 6.23 -12.15 -11.82
CA GLU A 103 7.61 -12.62 -11.78
C GLU A 103 8.62 -11.46 -11.68
N GLU A 104 8.36 -10.32 -12.33
CA GLU A 104 9.22 -9.13 -12.26
C GLU A 104 9.21 -8.54 -10.85
N LEU A 105 8.04 -8.48 -10.21
CA LEU A 105 7.89 -8.04 -8.81
C LEU A 105 8.60 -9.01 -7.85
N GLN A 106 8.40 -10.31 -8.02
CA GLN A 106 9.06 -11.33 -7.18
C GLN A 106 10.56 -11.37 -7.40
N PHE A 107 11.03 -11.10 -8.62
CA PHE A 107 12.45 -10.95 -8.92
C PHE A 107 13.01 -9.72 -8.22
N TRP A 108 12.35 -8.57 -8.34
CA TRP A 108 12.76 -7.33 -7.68
C TRP A 108 12.87 -7.52 -6.16
N GLU A 109 11.87 -8.12 -5.50
CA GLU A 109 11.88 -8.36 -4.05
C GLU A 109 13.07 -9.23 -3.62
N ARG A 110 13.38 -10.30 -4.38
CA ARG A 110 14.52 -11.19 -4.10
C ARG A 110 15.88 -10.53 -4.27
N HIS A 111 15.97 -9.44 -5.04
CA HIS A 111 17.20 -8.72 -5.32
C HIS A 111 17.27 -7.38 -4.57
N LEU A 112 16.42 -7.17 -3.58
CA LEU A 112 16.47 -5.96 -2.75
C LEU A 112 17.83 -5.84 -2.04
N PRO A 113 18.49 -4.68 -2.11
CA PRO A 113 19.71 -4.44 -1.36
C PRO A 113 19.43 -4.46 0.15
N PRO A 114 20.42 -4.81 1.01
CA PRO A 114 20.23 -4.92 2.45
C PRO A 114 19.61 -3.67 3.09
N ALA A 115 19.98 -2.48 2.63
CA ALA A 115 19.45 -1.21 3.12
C ALA A 115 17.94 -1.04 2.86
N ALA A 116 17.37 -1.75 1.89
CA ALA A 116 15.96 -1.71 1.51
C ALA A 116 15.13 -2.89 2.02
N GLN A 117 15.78 -3.97 2.48
CA GLN A 117 15.09 -5.13 3.05
C GLN A 117 14.40 -4.75 4.37
N HIS A 118 13.17 -5.21 4.55
CA HIS A 118 12.47 -5.02 5.80
C HIS A 118 13.08 -5.90 6.90
N SER A 119 13.49 -5.25 7.98
CA SER A 119 14.09 -5.89 9.16
C SER A 119 13.63 -5.15 10.42
N PHE A 120 13.34 -5.92 11.47
CA PHE A 120 12.89 -5.37 12.75
C PHE A 120 14.00 -4.51 13.40
N PRO A 121 13.67 -3.42 14.11
CA PRO A 121 14.66 -2.63 14.82
C PRO A 121 15.30 -3.50 15.91
N ILE A 122 16.60 -3.78 15.80
CA ILE A 122 17.31 -4.70 16.68
C ILE A 122 17.56 -4.07 18.07
N THR A 123 17.51 -2.74 18.17
CA THR A 123 17.92 -1.98 19.35
C THR A 123 16.76 -1.77 20.33
N LEU A 124 17.05 -1.90 21.63
CA LEU A 124 16.06 -1.73 22.71
C LEU A 124 15.50 -0.29 22.76
N ASN A 125 16.29 0.69 22.31
CA ASN A 125 15.95 2.11 22.23
C ASN A 125 16.42 2.67 20.88
N PRO A 126 15.60 2.55 19.82
CA PRO A 126 16.05 2.94 18.49
C PRO A 126 16.18 4.45 18.33
N THR A 127 17.19 4.89 17.58
CA THR A 127 17.39 6.30 17.23
C THR A 127 16.26 6.83 16.33
N ALA A 128 16.22 8.14 16.11
CA ALA A 128 15.22 8.74 15.22
C ALA A 128 15.38 8.24 13.77
N TRP A 129 16.62 8.10 13.30
CA TRP A 129 16.96 7.51 12.01
C TRP A 129 16.56 6.04 11.94
N GLU A 130 16.85 5.22 12.97
CA GLU A 130 16.48 3.79 12.96
C GLU A 130 14.97 3.61 12.83
N LYS A 131 14.19 4.42 13.57
CA LYS A 131 12.71 4.44 13.45
C LYS A 131 12.26 4.88 12.06
N SER A 132 12.88 5.92 11.52
CA SER A 132 12.56 6.44 10.17
C SER A 132 12.86 5.41 9.08
N MET A 133 14.03 4.76 9.13
CA MET A 133 14.43 3.71 8.19
C MET A 133 13.50 2.51 8.28
N TYR A 134 13.17 2.08 9.50
CA TYR A 134 12.20 1.02 9.70
C TYR A 134 10.84 1.37 9.08
N LEU A 135 10.28 2.56 9.36
CA LEU A 135 9.03 3.03 8.76
C LEU A 135 9.07 3.02 7.23
N HIS A 136 10.19 3.48 6.66
CA HIS A 136 10.37 3.53 5.22
C HIS A 136 10.53 2.15 4.58
N ARG A 137 11.21 1.20 5.23
CA ARG A 137 11.31 -0.21 4.80
C ARG A 137 9.97 -0.91 4.90
N THR A 138 9.24 -0.67 5.99
CA THR A 138 7.88 -1.17 6.14
C THR A 138 6.96 -0.63 5.05
N TRP A 139 7.06 0.66 4.74
CA TRP A 139 6.28 1.22 3.65
C TRP A 139 6.59 0.57 2.30
N LEU A 140 7.88 0.35 2.01
CA LEU A 140 8.29 -0.37 0.80
C LEU A 140 7.70 -1.79 0.76
N ARG A 141 7.75 -2.52 1.88
CA ARG A 141 7.18 -3.87 1.99
C ARG A 141 5.66 -3.87 1.81
N LEU A 142 4.95 -2.92 2.41
CA LEU A 142 3.50 -2.75 2.24
C LEU A 142 3.14 -2.47 0.77
N LEU A 143 3.89 -1.59 0.10
CA LEU A 143 3.72 -1.33 -1.33
C LEU A 143 3.91 -2.60 -2.15
N TYR A 144 4.94 -3.40 -1.85
CA TYR A 144 5.19 -4.66 -2.55
C TYR A 144 4.00 -5.61 -2.41
N LEU A 145 3.58 -5.88 -1.16
CA LEU A 145 2.46 -6.79 -0.88
C LEU A 145 1.16 -6.34 -1.56
N GLY A 146 0.84 -5.05 -1.48
CA GLY A 146 -0.34 -4.49 -2.13
C GLY A 146 -0.29 -4.58 -3.66
N THR A 147 0.90 -4.39 -4.23
CA THR A 147 1.11 -4.47 -5.68
C THR A 147 1.03 -5.91 -6.16
N SER A 148 1.65 -6.85 -5.45
CA SER A 148 1.58 -8.27 -5.80
C SER A 148 0.16 -8.82 -5.65
N TYR A 149 -0.58 -8.38 -4.62
CA TYR A 149 -2.01 -8.68 -4.49
C TYR A 149 -2.77 -8.23 -5.75
N ALA A 150 -2.57 -6.99 -6.18
CA ALA A 150 -3.20 -6.47 -7.39
C ALA A 150 -2.80 -7.24 -8.65
N ALA A 151 -1.52 -7.58 -8.81
CA ALA A 151 -1.03 -8.33 -9.96
C ALA A 151 -1.67 -9.73 -10.06
N VAL A 152 -1.78 -10.46 -8.94
CA VAL A 152 -2.45 -11.77 -8.91
C VAL A 152 -3.93 -11.65 -9.26
N MET A 153 -4.60 -10.60 -8.79
CA MET A 153 -6.01 -10.36 -9.12
C MET A 153 -6.22 -10.14 -10.63
N GLU A 154 -5.27 -9.49 -11.30
CA GLU A 154 -5.30 -9.32 -12.75
C GLU A 154 -5.06 -10.64 -13.49
N GLU A 155 -4.04 -11.42 -13.10
CA GLU A 155 -3.78 -12.72 -13.70
C GLU A 155 -4.97 -13.67 -13.57
N MET A 156 -5.61 -13.74 -12.39
CA MET A 156 -6.82 -14.53 -12.18
C MET A 156 -7.97 -14.16 -13.14
N ARG A 157 -8.05 -12.90 -13.58
CA ARG A 157 -9.09 -12.43 -14.51
C ARG A 157 -8.81 -12.89 -15.94
N ASP A 158 -7.58 -12.75 -16.40
CA ASP A 158 -7.16 -13.19 -17.74
C ASP A 158 -7.32 -14.70 -17.92
N ILE A 159 -7.24 -15.43 -16.80
CA ILE A 159 -7.33 -16.89 -16.74
C ILE A 159 -8.70 -17.48 -17.06
N GLY A 160 -9.79 -16.69 -17.25
CA GLY A 160 -11.22 -17.05 -17.36
C GLY A 160 -11.69 -18.25 -18.24
N ASP A 161 -10.96 -19.35 -18.20
CA ASP A 161 -11.02 -20.58 -18.97
C ASP A 161 -11.06 -21.75 -17.99
N PRO A 162 -12.06 -22.65 -18.06
CA PRO A 162 -12.25 -23.77 -17.15
C PRO A 162 -11.08 -24.79 -17.12
N VAL A 163 -10.08 -24.70 -17.99
CA VAL A 163 -8.91 -25.61 -17.94
C VAL A 163 -7.96 -25.27 -16.77
N LEU A 164 -8.00 -24.06 -16.24
CA LEU A 164 -7.04 -23.54 -15.27
C LEU A 164 -7.52 -23.60 -13.79
N PHE A 165 -8.62 -24.32 -13.51
CA PHE A 165 -9.11 -24.56 -12.13
C PHE A 165 -8.05 -24.97 -11.10
N PRO A 166 -7.01 -25.78 -11.41
CA PRO A 166 -5.97 -26.11 -10.44
C PRO A 166 -5.20 -24.87 -9.94
N PHE A 167 -4.96 -23.90 -10.81
CA PHE A 167 -4.24 -22.67 -10.48
C PHE A 167 -5.06 -21.71 -9.63
N VAL A 168 -6.39 -21.77 -9.70
CA VAL A 168 -7.30 -20.94 -8.87
C VAL A 168 -7.03 -21.14 -7.37
N GLY A 169 -6.71 -22.37 -6.95
CA GLY A 169 -6.33 -22.66 -5.56
C GLY A 169 -4.99 -22.07 -5.14
N GLU A 170 -3.99 -22.11 -6.03
CA GLU A 170 -2.66 -21.53 -5.78
C GLU A 170 -2.72 -20.00 -5.69
N TYR A 171 -3.43 -19.35 -6.62
CA TYR A 171 -3.65 -17.91 -6.57
C TYR A 171 -4.45 -17.48 -5.34
N SER A 172 -5.48 -18.23 -4.94
CA SER A 172 -6.21 -17.94 -3.69
C SER A 172 -5.29 -17.98 -2.48
N THR A 173 -4.44 -19.00 -2.40
CA THR A 173 -3.44 -19.11 -1.32
C THR A 173 -2.46 -17.95 -1.34
N MET A 174 -2.04 -17.50 -2.52
CA MET A 174 -1.12 -16.37 -2.68
C MET A 174 -1.75 -15.03 -2.25
N LEU A 175 -3.02 -14.79 -2.61
CA LEU A 175 -3.78 -13.61 -2.18
C LEU A 175 -3.92 -13.57 -0.66
N GLU A 176 -4.25 -14.71 -0.04
CA GLU A 176 -4.32 -14.83 1.42
C GLU A 176 -2.96 -14.51 2.08
N GLN A 177 -1.86 -15.03 1.53
CA GLN A 177 -0.52 -14.74 2.03
C GLN A 177 -0.19 -13.25 1.99
N TYR A 178 -0.54 -12.54 0.91
CA TYR A 178 -0.33 -11.09 0.81
C TYR A 178 -1.19 -10.31 1.82
N LEU A 179 -2.45 -10.69 2.01
CA LEU A 179 -3.37 -10.04 2.95
C LEU A 179 -2.95 -10.27 4.42
N VAL A 180 -2.52 -11.48 4.75
CA VAL A 180 -1.94 -11.80 6.07
C VAL A 180 -0.65 -11.00 6.28
N GLY A 181 0.24 -10.97 5.28
CA GLY A 181 1.47 -10.17 5.35
C GLY A 181 1.18 -8.68 5.58
N ILE A 182 0.20 -8.10 4.89
CA ILE A 182 -0.23 -6.71 5.12
C ILE A 182 -0.69 -6.53 6.57
N THR A 183 -1.51 -7.45 7.06
CA THR A 183 -2.05 -7.41 8.43
C THR A 183 -0.93 -7.41 9.46
N ASP A 184 0.04 -8.32 9.32
CA ASP A 184 1.15 -8.49 10.25
C ASP A 184 2.04 -7.23 10.28
N MET A 185 2.30 -6.59 9.14
CA MET A 185 3.05 -5.34 9.07
C MET A 185 2.34 -4.19 9.80
N PHE A 186 1.01 -4.09 9.67
CA PHE A 186 0.22 -3.08 10.38
C PHE A 186 0.20 -3.31 11.88
N GLU A 187 0.08 -4.57 12.32
CA GLU A 187 0.17 -4.93 13.73
C GLU A 187 1.54 -4.59 14.32
N GLU A 188 2.61 -4.91 13.59
CA GLU A 188 3.97 -4.64 14.04
C GLU A 188 4.18 -3.14 14.26
N ILE A 189 3.85 -2.30 13.28
CA ILE A 189 3.97 -0.84 13.42
C ILE A 189 3.07 -0.30 14.52
N TYR A 190 1.85 -0.83 14.65
CA TYR A 190 0.93 -0.41 15.70
C TYR A 190 1.49 -0.73 17.09
N SER A 191 2.09 -1.91 17.26
CA SER A 191 2.74 -2.34 18.50
C SER A 191 3.92 -1.45 18.88
N LEU A 192 4.64 -0.93 17.88
CA LEU A 192 5.73 0.04 18.06
C LEU A 192 5.23 1.48 18.28
N GLY A 193 3.91 1.71 18.23
CA GLY A 193 3.32 3.04 18.41
C GLY A 193 3.56 3.99 17.24
N MET A 194 4.02 3.49 16.09
CA MET A 194 4.43 4.30 14.94
C MET A 194 3.38 4.39 13.82
N SER A 195 2.18 3.84 14.04
CA SER A 195 1.13 3.74 13.01
C SER A 195 0.74 5.10 12.40
N THR A 196 0.74 6.16 13.20
CA THR A 196 0.40 7.52 12.76
C THR A 196 1.41 8.15 11.80
N PHE A 197 2.61 7.55 11.64
CA PHE A 197 3.65 8.02 10.71
C PHE A 197 3.59 7.34 9.35
N LEU A 198 2.68 6.37 9.15
CA LEU A 198 2.48 5.78 7.83
C LEU A 198 1.88 6.80 6.86
N PRO A 199 2.28 6.75 5.57
CA PRO A 199 1.70 7.62 4.57
C PRO A 199 0.21 7.28 4.37
N GLY A 200 -0.61 8.31 4.13
CA GLY A 200 -2.07 8.16 3.96
C GLY A 200 -2.51 7.03 3.01
N PRO A 201 -1.85 6.82 1.85
CA PRO A 201 -2.17 5.72 0.95
C PRO A 201 -2.03 4.32 1.58
N ALA A 202 -1.19 4.14 2.60
CA ALA A 202 -1.08 2.87 3.33
C ALA A 202 -2.42 2.43 3.93
N VAL A 203 -3.27 3.38 4.35
CA VAL A 203 -4.58 3.07 4.93
C VAL A 203 -5.50 2.32 3.95
N ALA A 204 -5.29 2.46 2.63
CA ALA A 204 -6.00 1.65 1.64
C ALA A 204 -5.72 0.15 1.82
N LEU A 205 -4.47 -0.23 2.12
CA LEU A 205 -4.11 -1.63 2.42
C LEU A 205 -4.67 -2.10 3.76
N LEU A 206 -4.78 -1.22 4.74
CA LEU A 206 -5.42 -1.54 6.00
C LEU A 206 -6.91 -1.83 5.80
N VAL A 207 -7.61 -1.04 4.98
CA VAL A 207 -9.01 -1.28 4.61
C VAL A 207 -9.15 -2.60 3.85
N LEU A 208 -8.23 -2.91 2.95
CA LEU A 208 -8.18 -4.19 2.24
C LEU A 208 -8.07 -5.38 3.21
N ALA A 209 -7.09 -5.35 4.13
CA ALA A 209 -6.88 -6.39 5.14
C ALA A 209 -8.08 -6.52 6.11
N LEU A 210 -8.63 -5.39 6.56
CA LEU A 210 -9.80 -5.34 7.44
C LEU A 210 -11.02 -6.00 6.77
N THR A 211 -11.27 -5.69 5.50
CA THR A 211 -12.37 -6.25 4.71
C THR A 211 -12.19 -7.76 4.52
N TYR A 212 -10.96 -8.22 4.29
CA TYR A 212 -10.63 -9.63 4.22
C TYR A 212 -10.98 -10.40 5.50
N HIS A 213 -10.50 -9.94 6.66
CA HIS A 213 -10.78 -10.62 7.94
C HIS A 213 -12.27 -10.61 8.29
N ARG A 214 -13.01 -9.57 7.88
CA ARG A 214 -14.46 -9.51 8.01
C ARG A 214 -15.13 -10.61 7.18
N ARG A 215 -14.81 -10.72 5.90
CA ARG A 215 -15.37 -11.75 5.01
C ARG A 215 -15.06 -13.18 5.48
N LEU A 216 -13.87 -13.39 6.03
CA LEU A 216 -13.48 -14.68 6.61
C LEU A 216 -14.34 -15.05 7.84
N LEU A 217 -14.69 -14.06 8.67
CA LEU A 217 -15.59 -14.24 9.81
C LEU A 217 -17.01 -14.63 9.35
N ASP A 218 -17.52 -13.97 8.31
CA ASP A 218 -18.89 -14.19 7.80
C ASP A 218 -19.04 -15.58 7.15
N ARG A 219 -18.05 -16.03 6.37
CA ARG A 219 -18.10 -17.33 5.68
C ARG A 219 -18.07 -18.55 6.59
N GLN A 220 -17.42 -18.45 7.74
CA GLN A 220 -17.25 -19.58 8.65
C GLN A 220 -18.38 -19.70 9.68
N GLY A 221 -19.49 -18.96 9.53
CA GLY A 221 -20.64 -19.06 10.43
C GLY A 221 -20.31 -18.77 11.90
N GLY A 222 -19.33 -17.89 12.14
CA GLY A 222 -18.81 -17.60 13.48
C GLY A 222 -17.29 -17.37 13.57
N GLY A 223 -16.55 -17.54 12.47
CA GLY A 223 -15.11 -17.27 12.34
C GLY A 223 -14.19 -18.11 13.23
N THR A 224 -12.93 -18.20 12.84
CA THR A 224 -11.91 -18.62 13.80
C THR A 224 -11.69 -17.50 14.83
N PRO A 225 -11.36 -17.80 16.10
CA PRO A 225 -10.96 -16.78 17.08
C PRO A 225 -9.82 -15.88 16.57
N LYS A 226 -8.99 -16.41 15.66
CA LYS A 226 -7.89 -15.68 15.02
C LYS A 226 -8.39 -14.59 14.06
N SER A 227 -9.35 -14.87 13.18
CA SER A 227 -9.85 -13.86 12.24
C SER A 227 -10.63 -12.74 12.94
N ALA A 228 -11.36 -13.07 14.01
CA ALA A 228 -12.01 -12.06 14.85
C ALA A 228 -10.99 -11.15 15.56
N LEU A 229 -9.90 -11.72 16.08
CA LEU A 229 -8.81 -10.97 16.70
C LEU A 229 -8.13 -10.04 15.68
N LYS A 230 -7.78 -10.55 14.49
CA LYS A 230 -7.15 -9.79 13.41
C LYS A 230 -8.06 -8.65 12.93
N LEU A 231 -9.36 -8.91 12.75
CA LEU A 231 -10.35 -7.89 12.44
C LEU A 231 -10.38 -6.77 13.51
N HIS A 232 -10.41 -7.16 14.79
CA HIS A 232 -10.39 -6.20 15.90
C HIS A 232 -9.10 -5.37 15.94
N GLN A 233 -7.94 -6.00 15.69
CA GLN A 233 -6.66 -5.31 15.62
C GLN A 233 -6.64 -4.29 14.47
N CYS A 234 -7.01 -4.69 13.25
CA CYS A 234 -7.11 -3.78 12.12
C CYS A 234 -8.06 -2.61 12.41
N TRP A 235 -9.20 -2.87 13.06
CA TRP A 235 -10.16 -1.84 13.42
C TRP A 235 -9.58 -0.83 14.41
N ASN A 236 -8.86 -1.27 15.44
CA ASN A 236 -8.19 -0.38 16.39
C ASN A 236 -7.14 0.52 15.71
N ILE A 237 -6.43 -0.01 14.71
CA ILE A 237 -5.49 0.79 13.91
C ILE A 237 -6.25 1.85 13.11
N VAL A 238 -7.35 1.50 12.44
CA VAL A 238 -8.22 2.47 11.75
C VAL A 238 -8.70 3.55 12.72
N GLN A 239 -9.09 3.18 13.94
CA GLN A 239 -9.51 4.15 14.96
C GLN A 239 -8.42 5.14 15.34
N ARG A 240 -7.17 4.67 15.47
CA ARG A 240 -6.02 5.52 15.77
C ARG A 240 -5.65 6.46 14.62
N LEU A 241 -5.92 6.06 13.37
CA LEU A 241 -5.57 6.82 12.18
C LEU A 241 -6.67 7.80 11.71
N ARG A 242 -7.85 7.81 12.35
CA ARG A 242 -8.99 8.63 11.90
C ARG A 242 -8.71 10.13 11.83
N ASP A 243 -7.84 10.62 12.72
CA ASP A 243 -7.53 12.05 12.83
C ASP A 243 -6.43 12.47 11.84
N THR A 244 -5.68 11.52 11.29
CA THR A 244 -4.56 11.76 10.36
C THR A 244 -4.81 11.24 8.94
N SER A 245 -5.84 10.41 8.72
CA SER A 245 -6.16 9.80 7.43
C SER A 245 -7.62 9.96 7.04
N VAL A 246 -7.83 10.57 5.88
CA VAL A 246 -9.16 10.70 5.25
C VAL A 246 -9.78 9.32 5.02
N LEU A 247 -9.00 8.32 4.57
CA LEU A 247 -9.51 6.97 4.34
C LEU A 247 -9.95 6.29 5.64
N ALA A 248 -9.23 6.48 6.75
CA ALA A 248 -9.62 5.94 8.04
C ALA A 248 -10.94 6.56 8.53
N LYS A 249 -11.09 7.88 8.36
CA LYS A 249 -12.33 8.60 8.66
C LYS A 249 -13.49 8.11 7.79
N GLY A 250 -13.25 7.92 6.49
CA GLY A 250 -14.23 7.37 5.54
C GLY A 250 -14.68 5.96 5.93
N MET A 251 -13.75 5.09 6.33
CA MET A 251 -14.07 3.73 6.78
C MET A 251 -14.98 3.72 8.01
N GLN A 252 -14.73 4.60 8.98
CA GLN A 252 -15.60 4.73 10.15
C GLN A 252 -16.99 5.23 9.79
N ALA A 253 -17.09 6.24 8.93
CA ALA A 253 -18.37 6.78 8.48
C ALA A 253 -19.18 5.71 7.74
N SER A 254 -18.54 4.97 6.83
CA SER A 254 -19.15 3.89 6.05
C SER A 254 -19.80 2.82 6.95
N VAL A 255 -19.13 2.42 8.03
CA VAL A 255 -19.67 1.42 8.98
C VAL A 255 -20.77 1.99 9.87
N ALA A 256 -20.76 3.30 10.16
CA ALA A 256 -21.75 3.93 11.03
C ALA A 256 -23.11 4.18 10.34
N HIS A 257 -23.13 4.27 9.01
CA HIS A 257 -24.35 4.49 8.23
C HIS A 257 -25.09 3.16 7.96
N THR A 258 -26.08 2.82 8.80
CA THR A 258 -26.85 1.57 8.76
C THR A 258 -27.93 1.46 7.67
N ASN A 259 -28.06 2.47 6.80
CA ASN A 259 -29.17 2.54 5.82
C ASN A 259 -28.78 2.10 4.39
N GLU A 260 -27.53 1.68 4.17
CA GLU A 260 -27.01 1.22 2.87
C GLU A 260 -26.90 -0.32 2.79
N PRO A 261 -26.75 -0.90 1.59
CA PRO A 261 -26.22 -2.26 1.45
C PRO A 261 -24.95 -2.40 2.29
N ASP A 262 -24.75 -3.59 2.88
CA ASP A 262 -23.67 -3.84 3.83
C ASP A 262 -22.35 -3.25 3.30
N PRO A 263 -21.78 -2.20 3.93
CA PRO A 263 -20.56 -1.54 3.44
C PRO A 263 -19.41 -2.53 3.27
N TRP A 264 -19.42 -3.62 4.02
CA TRP A 264 -18.47 -4.71 3.91
C TRP A 264 -18.64 -5.51 2.62
N GLU A 265 -19.86 -5.77 2.16
CA GLU A 265 -20.10 -6.43 0.86
C GLU A 265 -19.65 -5.54 -0.31
N ARG A 266 -19.94 -4.24 -0.26
CA ARG A 266 -19.47 -3.29 -1.28
C ARG A 266 -17.94 -3.27 -1.37
N LEU A 267 -17.27 -3.16 -0.23
CA LEU A 267 -15.80 -3.20 -0.17
C LEU A 267 -15.27 -4.55 -0.65
N ALA A 268 -15.87 -5.65 -0.21
CA ALA A 268 -15.42 -6.98 -0.57
C ALA A 268 -15.58 -7.27 -2.07
N MET A 269 -16.66 -6.79 -2.70
CA MET A 269 -16.85 -6.88 -4.15
C MET A 269 -15.92 -5.95 -4.91
N GLY A 270 -15.81 -4.67 -4.49
CA GLY A 270 -15.00 -3.67 -5.19
C GLY A 270 -13.49 -3.92 -5.08
N LEU A 271 -13.05 -4.59 -4.02
CA LEU A 271 -11.66 -4.98 -3.81
C LEU A 271 -11.38 -6.43 -4.23
N SER A 272 -12.37 -7.15 -4.75
CA SER A 272 -12.26 -8.55 -5.15
C SER A 272 -11.64 -9.44 -4.08
N ILE A 273 -12.02 -9.22 -2.81
CA ILE A 273 -11.60 -10.10 -1.72
C ILE A 273 -12.16 -11.50 -2.01
N PRO A 274 -11.33 -12.56 -2.01
CA PRO A 274 -11.78 -13.90 -2.33
C PRO A 274 -12.88 -14.36 -1.39
#